data_AF-A0AAN7MFB9-F1
#
_entry.id   AF-A0AAN7MFB9-F1
#
_cell.length_a   1.000
_cell.length_b   1.000
_cell.length_c   1.000
_cell.angle_alpha   90.00
_cell.angle_beta   90.00
_cell.angle_gamma   90.00
#
_symmetry.space_group_name_H-M   'P 1'
#
loop_
_entity.id
_entity.type
_entity.pdbx_description
1 polymer ?
#
loop_
_entity_poly.entity_id
_entity_poly.type
_entity_poly.pdbx_seq_one_letter_code
_entity_poly.pdbx_strand_id
1 'polypeptide(L)'
;MASCVIERLQLSRKPGRQKSVNDGHSYPLKNVRSCRPSRCKIPSKTDRRFSDRSGNDKGGSFRDDDLWEKMQEEAKSNSSQEPLLSRYYQNSILSHDSLESALANHLSDKLGSSSLCGEALCGLFGGVFSEDEEIMECVKEDLRAAKERDPACIGYLHCFLNFKGFLACQAHRVVHKLWSHGKRSLAVVIQSRVSEVFAVDIHPAARIGRGILIDHATGVVIGETAVVGNNVCILHNVTLGGTGKASGDRHPKIGHGVLIGAGTCVLGNVRVGDGAKIGAGSIVLKDVPPRTTAVGNPARLVGGTVPYLQSVPATSYTRTGLPDIKQCSQSNSPPTGGKLYRMPSRSRSQCCR
;
A
#
# COMPACT_ATOMS: atom_id res chain seq x y z
N MET A 1 16.09 48.27 8.25
CA MET A 1 15.15 49.37 8.53
C MET A 1 13.85 49.04 7.81
N ALA A 2 12.90 48.39 8.49
CA ALA A 2 11.63 48.93 9.01
C ALA A 2 10.71 49.46 7.87
N SER A 3 9.43 49.10 7.71
CA SER A 3 8.34 48.76 8.65
C SER A 3 7.24 48.00 7.87
N CYS A 4 6.71 46.84 8.29
CA CYS A 4 5.53 46.64 9.15
C CYS A 4 4.35 47.63 8.93
N VAL A 5 3.26 47.13 8.33
CA VAL A 5 1.88 47.62 8.54
C VAL A 5 0.98 46.40 8.71
N ILE A 6 0.41 46.28 9.91
CA ILE A 6 -0.61 45.31 10.31
C ILE A 6 -1.96 46.02 10.19
N GLU A 7 -2.90 45.45 9.44
CA GLU A 7 -4.29 45.87 9.45
C GLU A 7 -5.14 44.87 10.26
N ARG A 8 -5.82 45.40 11.28
CA ARG A 8 -6.63 44.67 12.26
C ARG A 8 -8.00 44.35 11.68
N LEU A 9 -8.37 43.07 11.64
CA LEU A 9 -9.78 42.67 11.57
C LEU A 9 -10.22 42.13 12.94
N GLN A 10 -11.04 42.93 13.63
CA GLN A 10 -11.83 42.49 14.77
C GLN A 10 -13.10 41.78 14.25
N LEU A 11 -13.29 40.51 14.59
CA LEU A 11 -14.58 39.85 14.52
C LEU A 11 -14.91 39.23 15.88
N SER A 12 -16.08 39.64 16.38
CA SER A 12 -16.66 39.41 17.68
C SER A 12 -16.95 37.94 17.99
N ARG A 13 -16.60 37.51 19.22
CA ARG A 13 -17.01 36.24 19.82
C ARG A 13 -18.43 36.35 20.41
N LYS A 14 -19.27 35.33 20.21
CA LYS A 14 -20.32 34.91 21.15
C LYS A 14 -20.21 33.40 21.42
N PRO A 15 -20.54 32.91 22.63
CA PRO A 15 -20.14 31.60 23.10
C PRO A 15 -21.18 30.52 22.78
N GLY A 16 -20.75 29.41 22.19
CA GLY A 16 -21.54 28.21 21.92
C GLY A 16 -21.07 27.03 22.74
N ARG A 17 -21.88 26.68 23.74
CA ARG A 17 -21.90 25.54 24.67
C ARG A 17 -21.18 24.26 24.19
N GLN A 18 -20.14 23.86 24.95
CA GLN A 18 -19.50 22.53 24.89
C GLN A 18 -20.44 21.44 25.41
N LYS A 19 -20.51 20.30 24.71
CA LYS A 19 -20.85 19.01 25.31
C LYS A 19 -19.59 18.16 25.33
N SER A 20 -19.11 17.88 26.53
CA SER A 20 -18.03 16.97 26.85
C SER A 20 -18.47 15.53 26.60
N VAL A 21 -17.72 14.80 25.80
CA VAL A 21 -17.67 13.34 25.87
C VAL A 21 -16.26 12.99 26.31
N ASN A 22 -16.15 12.64 27.60
CA ASN A 22 -15.00 11.96 28.16
C ASN A 22 -15.03 10.53 27.63
N ASP A 23 -13.96 10.08 26.99
CA ASP A 23 -13.54 8.69 27.05
C ASP A 23 -12.01 8.68 27.05
N GLY A 24 -11.45 8.37 28.23
CA GLY A 24 -10.04 8.45 28.51
C GLY A 24 -9.33 7.14 28.22
N HIS A 25 -8.54 7.10 27.15
CA HIS A 25 -7.41 6.18 27.04
C HIS A 25 -6.17 6.99 26.63
N SER A 26 -5.41 7.40 27.65
CA SER A 26 -4.15 8.11 27.53
C SER A 26 -3.01 7.11 27.47
N TYR A 27 -2.38 6.94 26.30
CA TYR A 27 -1.08 6.28 26.20
C TYR A 27 -0.04 7.10 26.97
N PRO A 28 0.64 6.57 28.00
CA PRO A 28 1.51 7.37 28.85
C PRO A 28 2.85 7.64 28.17
N LEU A 29 3.05 8.85 27.66
CA LEU A 29 4.37 9.39 27.33
C LEU A 29 4.91 10.11 28.57
N LYS A 30 5.69 9.43 29.41
CA LYS A 30 6.44 10.06 30.51
C LYS A 30 7.92 10.18 30.15
N ASN A 31 8.40 11.43 30.16
CA ASN A 31 9.79 11.89 30.32
C ASN A 31 10.87 11.33 29.38
N VAL A 32 11.02 11.95 28.22
CA VAL A 32 12.23 11.81 27.38
C VAL A 32 13.32 12.71 27.96
N ARG A 33 14.21 12.14 28.79
CA ARG A 33 15.56 12.68 29.02
C ARG A 33 16.50 12.03 28.00
N SER A 34 17.36 12.84 27.38
CA SER A 34 18.36 12.42 26.40
C SER A 34 19.14 11.19 26.87
N CYS A 35 19.16 10.10 26.10
CA CYS A 35 20.15 9.03 26.29
C CYS A 35 20.29 8.09 25.08
N ARG A 36 21.50 7.51 25.01
CA ARG A 36 22.12 6.64 23.99
C ARG A 36 21.34 5.37 23.64
N PRO A 37 21.62 4.74 22.47
CA PRO A 37 20.89 3.58 21.97
C PRO A 37 20.96 2.42 22.98
N SER A 38 19.80 2.08 23.54
CA SER A 38 19.63 0.94 24.44
C SER A 38 18.45 0.13 23.92
N ARG A 39 18.64 -1.19 23.83
CA ARG A 39 17.69 -2.23 23.42
C ARG A 39 16.26 -1.95 23.94
N CYS A 40 15.28 -1.79 23.04
CA CYS A 40 13.87 -1.78 23.40
C CYS A 40 13.51 -3.10 24.08
N LYS A 41 13.10 -3.04 25.35
CA LYS A 41 12.45 -4.15 26.05
C LYS A 41 10.98 -3.80 26.23
N ILE A 42 10.11 -4.51 25.52
CA ILE A 42 8.65 -4.46 25.74
C ILE A 42 8.34 -5.42 26.92
N PRO A 43 7.45 -5.07 27.86
CA PRO A 43 7.19 -5.90 29.04
C PRO A 43 6.42 -7.18 28.67
N SER A 44 6.93 -8.33 29.11
CA SER A 44 6.26 -9.63 29.01
C SER A 44 5.17 -9.76 30.09
N LYS A 45 3.98 -10.19 29.70
CA LYS A 45 2.94 -10.63 30.65
C LYS A 45 3.18 -12.09 31.03
N THR A 46 3.32 -12.32 32.32
CA THR A 46 3.49 -13.63 32.97
C THR A 46 2.18 -14.42 33.10
N ASP A 47 2.34 -15.74 32.99
CA ASP A 47 1.56 -16.85 33.56
C ASP A 47 0.05 -16.94 33.32
N ARG A 48 -0.35 -17.88 32.46
CA ARG A 48 -1.57 -18.67 32.65
C ARG A 48 -1.31 -20.16 32.40
N ARG A 49 -1.75 -20.94 33.39
CA ARG A 49 -1.49 -22.37 33.58
C ARG A 49 -2.18 -23.22 32.51
N PHE A 50 -1.44 -24.22 32.04
CA PHE A 50 -1.90 -25.34 31.24
C PHE A 50 -2.99 -26.13 31.99
N SER A 51 -4.12 -26.37 31.34
CA SER A 51 -5.02 -27.48 31.69
C SER A 51 -5.44 -28.21 30.42
N ASP A 52 -4.96 -29.44 30.36
CA ASP A 52 -5.15 -30.46 29.33
C ASP A 52 -6.61 -30.86 29.15
N ARG A 53 -7.12 -30.83 27.90
CA ARG A 53 -8.27 -31.65 27.45
C ARG A 53 -8.14 -31.98 25.96
N SER A 54 -7.85 -33.25 25.73
CA SER A 54 -7.99 -34.02 24.50
C SER A 54 -9.38 -33.90 23.86
N GLY A 55 -9.42 -33.69 22.54
CA GLY A 55 -10.64 -33.74 21.72
C GLY A 55 -10.30 -33.66 20.22
N ASN A 56 -10.48 -34.78 19.55
CA ASN A 56 -10.19 -35.07 18.15
C ASN A 56 -11.16 -34.32 17.22
N ASP A 57 -10.68 -33.50 16.28
CA ASP A 57 -11.46 -33.19 15.07
C ASP A 57 -10.57 -32.87 13.86
N LYS A 58 -10.85 -33.54 12.74
CA LYS A 58 -10.10 -33.49 11.48
C LYS A 58 -10.77 -32.49 10.53
N GLY A 59 -10.18 -31.31 10.44
CA GLY A 59 -10.44 -30.31 9.42
C GLY A 59 -9.34 -29.27 9.49
N GLY A 60 -8.30 -29.42 8.68
CA GLY A 60 -7.06 -28.64 8.76
C GLY A 60 -7.24 -27.16 8.40
N SER A 61 -7.77 -26.38 9.34
CA SER A 61 -7.53 -24.94 9.41
C SER A 61 -6.05 -24.74 9.73
N PHE A 62 -5.26 -24.27 8.75
CA PHE A 62 -3.89 -23.81 8.99
C PHE A 62 -3.94 -22.76 10.11
N ARG A 63 -3.36 -23.08 11.28
CA ARG A 63 -3.39 -22.20 12.45
C ARG A 63 -2.46 -21.00 12.21
N ASP A 64 -2.87 -19.82 12.65
CA ASP A 64 -2.10 -18.59 12.49
C ASP A 64 -0.71 -18.60 13.14
N ASP A 65 -0.50 -19.47 14.14
CA ASP A 65 0.79 -19.69 14.81
C ASP A 65 1.88 -20.21 13.85
N ASP A 66 1.49 -20.81 12.73
CA ASP A 66 2.39 -21.40 11.72
C ASP A 66 3.18 -20.34 10.94
N LEU A 67 2.62 -19.14 10.71
CA LEU A 67 3.28 -18.17 9.82
C LEU A 67 4.53 -17.55 10.46
N TRP A 68 4.45 -17.21 11.74
CA TRP A 68 5.59 -16.63 12.46
C TRP A 68 6.72 -17.64 12.63
N GLU A 69 6.38 -18.88 13.01
CA GLU A 69 7.34 -19.98 13.12
C GLU A 69 8.04 -20.24 11.79
N LYS A 70 7.29 -20.29 10.68
CA LYS A 70 7.85 -20.40 9.32
C LYS A 70 8.83 -19.27 9.00
N MET A 71 8.50 -18.03 9.34
CA MET A 71 9.43 -16.90 9.11
C MET A 71 10.70 -17.02 9.96
N GLN A 72 10.60 -17.52 11.20
CA GLN A 72 11.77 -17.78 12.03
C GLN A 72 12.63 -18.91 11.46
N GLU A 73 12.04 -19.96 10.92
CA GLU A 73 12.74 -21.05 10.22
C GLU A 73 13.45 -20.55 8.95
N GLU A 74 12.74 -19.79 8.10
CA GLU A 74 13.31 -19.13 6.92
C GLU A 74 14.49 -18.22 7.32
N ALA A 75 14.37 -17.47 8.44
CA ALA A 75 15.44 -16.59 8.92
C ALA A 75 16.68 -17.37 9.41
N LYS A 76 16.48 -18.49 10.12
CA LYS A 76 17.58 -19.37 10.56
C LYS A 76 18.30 -20.00 9.36
N SER A 77 17.54 -20.48 8.37
CA SER A 77 18.07 -21.04 7.13
C SER A 77 18.89 -19.99 6.36
N ASN A 78 18.29 -18.83 6.08
CA ASN A 78 18.96 -17.76 5.34
C ASN A 78 20.18 -17.20 6.07
N SER A 79 20.14 -17.10 7.40
CA SER A 79 21.28 -16.69 8.22
C SER A 79 22.45 -17.68 8.16
N SER A 80 22.18 -18.97 7.95
CA SER A 80 23.20 -20.01 7.83
C SER A 80 23.81 -20.04 6.43
N GLN A 81 22.99 -19.75 5.41
CA GLN A 81 23.42 -19.69 4.01
C GLN A 81 24.20 -18.42 3.68
N GLU A 82 23.86 -17.28 4.30
CA GLU A 82 24.51 -16.00 4.07
C GLU A 82 24.97 -15.33 5.39
N PRO A 83 26.18 -15.67 5.89
CA PRO A 83 26.68 -15.17 7.17
C PRO A 83 26.79 -13.64 7.26
N LEU A 84 26.97 -12.92 6.14
CA LEU A 84 27.00 -11.45 6.14
C LEU A 84 25.68 -10.84 6.62
N LEU A 85 24.56 -11.53 6.38
CA LEU A 85 23.22 -11.10 6.77
C LEU A 85 22.76 -11.68 8.11
N SER A 86 23.60 -12.47 8.79
CA SER A 86 23.25 -13.10 10.06
C SER A 86 22.75 -12.10 11.11
N ARG A 87 23.45 -10.98 11.26
CA ARG A 87 23.04 -9.93 12.20
C ARG A 87 21.74 -9.24 11.78
N TYR A 88 21.52 -9.10 10.48
CA TYR A 88 20.30 -8.53 9.94
C TYR A 88 19.08 -9.40 10.26
N TYR A 89 19.16 -10.71 10.01
CA TYR A 89 18.09 -11.66 10.38
C TYR A 89 17.91 -11.78 11.89
N GLN A 90 19.00 -11.76 12.66
CA GLN A 90 18.94 -11.80 14.12
C GLN A 90 18.19 -10.60 14.68
N ASN A 91 18.49 -9.39 14.21
CA ASN A 91 17.85 -8.17 14.67
C ASN A 91 16.41 -8.07 14.16
N SER A 92 16.14 -8.46 12.91
CA SER A 92 14.81 -8.25 12.30
C SER A 92 13.77 -9.31 12.67
N ILE A 93 14.20 -10.53 13.01
CA ILE A 93 13.31 -11.67 13.25
C ILE A 93 13.68 -12.43 14.53
N LEU A 94 14.89 -13.00 14.61
CA LEU A 94 15.20 -14.03 15.61
C LEU A 94 15.35 -13.50 17.05
N SER A 95 15.40 -12.17 17.23
CA SER A 95 15.42 -11.53 18.55
C SER A 95 14.05 -11.05 19.03
N HIS A 96 13.00 -11.28 18.24
CA HIS A 96 11.63 -10.91 18.54
C HIS A 96 10.82 -12.12 18.97
N ASP A 97 9.94 -11.93 19.96
CA ASP A 97 9.08 -12.99 20.48
C ASP A 97 7.80 -13.16 19.65
N SER A 98 7.46 -12.16 18.81
CA SER A 98 6.21 -12.15 18.05
C SER A 98 6.32 -11.38 16.73
N LEU A 99 5.39 -11.65 15.81
CA LEU A 99 5.28 -10.97 14.51
C LEU A 99 5.02 -9.46 14.68
N GLU A 100 4.20 -9.08 15.67
CA GLU A 100 3.86 -7.68 16.00
C GLU A 100 5.12 -6.90 16.35
N SER A 101 5.96 -7.45 17.23
CA SER A 101 7.18 -6.78 17.71
C SER A 101 8.23 -6.67 16.61
N ALA A 102 8.37 -7.71 15.78
CA ALA A 102 9.25 -7.69 14.60
C ALA A 102 8.79 -6.66 13.57
N LEU A 103 7.49 -6.60 13.26
CA LEU A 103 6.96 -5.66 12.28
C LEU A 103 7.08 -4.22 12.76
N ALA A 104 6.77 -3.97 14.04
CA ALA A 104 6.92 -2.66 14.65
C ALA A 104 8.37 -2.17 14.59
N ASN A 105 9.34 -3.04 14.93
CA ASN A 105 10.75 -2.69 14.85
C ASN A 105 11.18 -2.41 13.40
N HIS A 106 10.83 -3.30 12.47
CA HIS A 106 11.23 -3.17 11.07
C HIS A 106 10.66 -1.91 10.40
N LEU A 107 9.38 -1.60 10.62
CA LEU A 107 8.78 -0.35 10.13
C LEU A 107 9.46 0.88 10.73
N SER A 108 9.82 0.82 12.01
CA SER A 108 10.46 1.93 12.71
C SER A 108 11.88 2.18 12.25
N ASP A 109 12.64 1.11 11.99
CA ASP A 109 13.98 1.18 11.43
C ASP A 109 13.97 1.79 10.01
N LYS A 110 12.95 1.46 9.21
CA LYS A 110 12.79 2.02 7.85
C LYS A 110 12.29 3.46 7.84
N LEU A 111 11.32 3.79 8.70
CA LEU A 111 10.66 5.10 8.71
C LEU A 111 11.35 6.13 9.61
N GLY A 112 12.23 5.70 10.52
CA GLY A 112 13.00 6.57 11.39
C GLY A 112 13.76 7.65 10.61
N SER A 113 13.89 8.82 11.23
CA SER A 113 14.67 9.95 10.70
C SER A 113 15.17 10.83 11.86
N SER A 114 15.93 11.87 11.56
CA SER A 114 16.32 12.86 12.57
C SER A 114 15.12 13.56 13.22
N SER A 115 14.02 13.71 12.47
CA SER A 115 12.79 14.33 12.94
C SER A 115 11.79 13.34 13.56
N LEU A 116 11.91 12.05 13.22
CA LEU A 116 11.04 10.97 13.71
C LEU A 116 11.86 9.93 14.45
N CYS A 117 11.83 9.99 15.79
CA CYS A 117 12.53 9.06 16.65
C CYS A 117 12.04 7.61 16.40
N GLY A 118 12.94 6.74 15.94
CA GLY A 118 12.64 5.34 15.66
C GLY A 118 12.13 4.57 16.88
N GLU A 119 12.65 4.85 18.07
CA GLU A 119 12.17 4.23 19.32
C GLU A 119 10.71 4.59 19.63
N ALA A 120 10.36 5.88 19.45
CA ALA A 120 8.98 6.35 19.62
C ALA A 120 8.04 5.75 18.56
N LEU A 121 8.50 5.62 17.32
CA LEU A 121 7.75 4.92 16.27
C LEU A 121 7.56 3.45 16.62
N CYS A 122 8.57 2.78 17.16
CA CYS A 122 8.50 1.36 17.50
C CYS A 122 7.46 1.11 18.60
N GLY A 123 7.46 1.95 19.64
CA GLY A 123 6.42 1.92 20.67
C GLY A 123 5.02 2.20 20.11
N LEU A 124 4.89 3.13 19.17
CA LEU A 124 3.62 3.48 18.53
C LEU A 124 3.07 2.34 17.67
N PHE A 125 3.88 1.80 16.76
CA PHE A 125 3.50 0.67 15.90
C PHE A 125 3.20 -0.57 16.75
N GLY A 126 4.08 -0.91 17.70
CA GLY A 126 3.91 -2.06 18.58
C GLY A 126 2.64 -1.98 19.43
N GLY A 127 2.31 -0.80 19.97
CA GLY A 127 1.07 -0.58 20.70
C GLY A 127 -0.17 -0.83 19.85
N VAL A 128 -0.21 -0.31 18.62
CA VAL A 128 -1.36 -0.50 17.73
C VAL A 128 -1.49 -1.97 17.29
N PHE A 129 -0.38 -2.63 16.93
CA PHE A 129 -0.41 -4.04 16.53
C PHE A 129 -0.80 -4.98 17.67
N SER A 130 -0.42 -4.66 18.91
CA SER A 130 -0.78 -5.49 20.08
C SER A 130 -2.22 -5.27 20.55
N GLU A 131 -2.84 -4.13 20.23
CA GLU A 131 -4.21 -3.79 20.65
C GLU A 131 -5.27 -4.18 19.61
N ASP A 132 -4.91 -4.28 18.33
CA ASP A 132 -5.84 -4.46 17.22
C ASP A 132 -5.58 -5.77 16.47
N GLU A 133 -6.27 -6.83 16.91
CA GLU A 133 -6.19 -8.17 16.29
C GLU A 133 -6.63 -8.16 14.81
N GLU A 134 -7.59 -7.30 14.43
CA GLU A 134 -8.05 -7.22 13.04
C GLU A 134 -6.95 -6.70 12.11
N ILE A 135 -6.16 -5.72 12.56
CA ILE A 135 -4.98 -5.26 11.81
C ILE A 135 -3.99 -6.40 11.62
N MET A 136 -3.74 -7.21 12.66
CA MET A 136 -2.80 -8.32 12.57
C MET A 136 -3.28 -9.45 11.65
N GLU A 137 -4.58 -9.73 11.63
CA GLU A 137 -5.15 -10.64 10.63
C GLU A 137 -4.98 -10.10 9.20
N CYS A 138 -5.17 -8.80 9.00
CA CYS A 138 -4.89 -8.19 7.71
C CYS A 138 -3.41 -8.32 7.30
N VAL A 139 -2.47 -8.17 8.24
CA VAL A 139 -1.03 -8.35 7.99
C VAL A 139 -0.74 -9.77 7.51
N LYS A 140 -1.30 -10.79 8.18
CA LYS A 140 -1.13 -12.19 7.80
C LYS A 140 -1.74 -12.48 6.43
N GLU A 141 -2.95 -11.98 6.16
CA GLU A 141 -3.58 -12.11 4.84
C GLU A 141 -2.79 -11.41 3.72
N ASP A 142 -2.18 -10.25 3.99
CA ASP A 142 -1.34 -9.54 3.02
C ASP A 142 -0.05 -10.31 2.72
N LEU A 143 0.57 -10.97 3.72
CA LEU A 143 1.72 -11.86 3.53
C LEU A 143 1.35 -13.09 2.68
N ARG A 144 0.22 -13.73 2.97
CA ARG A 144 -0.32 -14.83 2.15
C ARG A 144 -0.59 -14.39 0.72
N ALA A 145 -1.23 -13.23 0.54
CA ALA A 145 -1.51 -12.67 -0.78
C ALA A 145 -0.23 -12.45 -1.60
N ALA A 146 0.83 -11.92 -1.00
CA ALA A 146 2.12 -11.77 -1.67
C ALA A 146 2.72 -13.12 -2.06
N LYS A 147 2.74 -14.09 -1.13
CA LYS A 147 3.30 -15.42 -1.38
C LYS A 147 2.55 -16.20 -2.46
N GLU A 148 1.23 -16.05 -2.53
CA GLU A 148 0.37 -16.77 -3.48
C GLU A 148 0.36 -16.14 -4.88
N ARG A 149 0.42 -14.80 -4.97
CA ARG A 149 0.14 -14.08 -6.23
C ARG A 149 1.37 -13.54 -6.92
N ASP A 150 2.49 -13.39 -6.22
CA ASP A 150 3.78 -13.02 -6.81
C ASP A 150 4.69 -14.26 -6.94
N PRO A 151 4.94 -14.74 -8.17
CA PRO A 151 5.86 -15.85 -8.42
C PRO A 151 7.31 -15.59 -7.97
N ALA A 152 7.73 -14.32 -7.86
CA ALA A 152 9.06 -13.95 -7.36
C ALA A 152 9.14 -13.99 -5.82
N CYS A 153 8.01 -14.13 -5.13
CA CYS A 153 7.97 -14.23 -3.67
C CYS A 153 8.33 -15.66 -3.23
N ILE A 154 9.62 -15.88 -2.96
CA ILE A 154 10.14 -17.21 -2.58
C ILE A 154 9.74 -17.66 -1.16
N GLY A 155 9.38 -16.75 -0.26
CA GLY A 155 8.99 -17.08 1.13
C GLY A 155 8.30 -15.91 1.84
N TYR A 156 7.72 -16.16 3.01
CA TYR A 156 7.03 -15.10 3.77
C TYR A 156 8.01 -14.04 4.28
N LEU A 157 9.19 -14.48 4.71
CA LEU A 157 10.26 -13.60 5.17
C LEU A 157 10.76 -12.67 4.06
N HIS A 158 10.79 -13.16 2.82
CA HIS A 158 11.22 -12.38 1.66
C HIS A 158 10.30 -11.16 1.46
N CYS A 159 8.98 -11.35 1.50
CA CYS A 159 8.01 -10.27 1.46
C CYS A 159 8.14 -9.34 2.67
N PHE A 160 8.11 -9.92 3.88
CA PHE A 160 8.15 -9.17 5.13
C PHE A 160 9.33 -8.20 5.21
N LEU A 161 10.54 -8.65 4.84
CA LEU A 161 11.74 -7.83 4.95
C LEU A 161 11.92 -6.84 3.80
N ASN A 162 11.51 -7.19 2.58
CA ASN A 162 11.97 -6.49 1.37
C ASN A 162 10.87 -5.83 0.54
N PHE A 163 9.59 -6.23 0.71
CA PHE A 163 8.53 -5.71 -0.13
C PHE A 163 8.00 -4.39 0.42
N LYS A 164 8.50 -3.29 -0.12
CA LYS A 164 8.10 -1.94 0.31
C LYS A 164 6.60 -1.66 0.15
N GLY A 165 5.92 -2.32 -0.79
CA GLY A 165 4.47 -2.22 -0.93
C GLY A 165 3.71 -2.86 0.23
N PHE A 166 4.19 -4.02 0.71
CA PHE A 166 3.69 -4.63 1.94
C PHE A 166 3.92 -3.71 3.14
N LEU A 167 5.15 -3.21 3.32
CA LEU A 167 5.49 -2.31 4.43
C LEU A 167 4.66 -1.01 4.42
N ALA A 168 4.47 -0.40 3.24
CA ALA A 168 3.63 0.78 3.09
C ALA A 168 2.16 0.51 3.43
N CYS A 169 1.63 -0.65 3.04
CA CYS A 169 0.27 -1.07 3.41
C CYS A 169 0.11 -1.19 4.93
N GLN A 170 1.06 -1.85 5.61
CA GLN A 170 0.96 -2.03 7.07
C GLN A 170 1.14 -0.71 7.83
N ALA A 171 2.05 0.15 7.37
CA ALA A 171 2.18 1.50 7.92
C ALA A 171 0.88 2.31 7.75
N HIS A 172 0.22 2.20 6.59
CA HIS A 172 -1.08 2.84 6.34
C HIS A 172 -2.16 2.36 7.33
N ARG A 173 -2.23 1.07 7.67
CA ARG A 173 -3.23 0.57 8.64
C ARG A 173 -3.11 1.26 9.99
N VAL A 174 -1.89 1.41 10.50
CA VAL A 174 -1.63 2.14 11.76
C VAL A 174 -1.96 3.62 11.60
N VAL A 175 -1.53 4.24 10.50
CA VAL A 175 -1.82 5.64 10.19
C VAL A 175 -3.33 5.92 10.08
N HIS A 176 -4.09 5.00 9.49
CA HIS A 176 -5.55 5.06 9.39
C HIS A 176 -6.21 5.02 10.77
N LYS A 177 -5.73 4.14 11.66
CA LYS A 177 -6.19 4.08 13.05
C LYS A 177 -5.89 5.39 13.80
N LEU A 178 -4.68 5.94 13.64
CA LEU A 178 -4.33 7.23 14.26
C LEU A 178 -5.22 8.36 13.74
N TRP A 179 -5.51 8.36 12.44
CA TRP A 179 -6.41 9.34 11.82
C TRP A 179 -7.84 9.26 12.38
N SER A 180 -8.40 8.05 12.51
CA SER A 180 -9.74 7.84 13.05
C SER A 180 -9.86 8.22 14.53
N HIS A 181 -8.76 8.15 15.29
CA HIS A 181 -8.68 8.60 16.69
C HIS A 181 -8.30 10.08 16.84
N GLY A 182 -8.34 10.85 15.75
CA GLY A 182 -8.12 12.30 15.79
C GLY A 182 -6.66 12.73 15.83
N LYS A 183 -5.68 11.82 15.82
CA LYS A 183 -4.23 12.12 15.76
C LYS A 183 -3.78 12.47 14.33
N ARG A 184 -4.49 13.41 13.69
CA ARG A 184 -4.36 13.71 12.25
C ARG A 184 -2.97 14.21 11.85
N SER A 185 -2.37 15.13 12.62
CA SER A 185 -1.05 15.67 12.31
C SER A 185 0.03 14.57 12.30
N LEU A 186 -0.03 13.66 13.27
CA LEU A 186 0.90 12.51 13.33
C LEU A 186 0.68 11.56 12.14
N ALA A 187 -0.58 11.26 11.83
CA ALA A 187 -0.93 10.42 10.69
C ALA A 187 -0.39 10.99 9.36
N VAL A 188 -0.51 12.31 9.14
CA VAL A 188 0.02 12.97 7.94
C VAL A 188 1.55 12.95 7.89
N VAL A 189 2.22 13.20 9.02
CA VAL A 189 3.69 13.14 9.06
C VAL A 189 4.21 11.74 8.74
N ILE A 190 3.59 10.70 9.29
CA ILE A 190 3.96 9.31 8.98
C ILE A 190 3.64 8.97 7.53
N GLN A 191 2.48 9.40 7.00
CA GLN A 191 2.14 9.22 5.58
C GLN A 191 3.16 9.89 4.65
N SER A 192 3.59 11.13 4.94
CA SER A 192 4.66 11.80 4.20
C SER A 192 5.96 10.98 4.23
N ARG A 193 6.31 10.42 5.40
CA ARG A 193 7.52 9.61 5.54
C ARG A 193 7.44 8.28 4.78
N VAL A 194 6.27 7.64 4.77
CA VAL A 194 5.99 6.44 3.96
C VAL A 194 6.15 6.75 2.47
N SER A 195 5.67 7.92 2.02
CA SER A 195 5.85 8.39 0.65
C SER A 195 7.32 8.61 0.31
N GLU A 196 8.09 9.26 1.18
CA GLU A 196 9.54 9.47 0.97
C GLU A 196 10.35 8.17 0.89
N VAL A 197 10.10 7.23 1.81
CA VAL A 197 10.94 6.02 1.96
C VAL A 197 10.52 4.91 0.99
N PHE A 198 9.21 4.72 0.79
CA PHE A 198 8.69 3.63 -0.02
C PHE A 198 8.19 4.06 -1.40
N ALA A 199 8.10 5.38 -1.67
CA ALA A 199 7.47 5.95 -2.87
C ALA A 199 6.01 5.48 -3.03
N VAL A 200 5.29 5.41 -1.92
CA VAL A 200 3.87 5.03 -1.85
C VAL A 200 3.13 6.10 -1.04
N ASP A 201 2.19 6.79 -1.67
CA ASP A 201 1.39 7.83 -1.05
C ASP A 201 -0.05 7.35 -0.86
N ILE A 202 -0.42 7.01 0.37
CA ILE A 202 -1.78 6.61 0.72
C ILE A 202 -2.29 7.58 1.77
N HIS A 203 -3.32 8.34 1.43
CA HIS A 203 -3.91 9.30 2.36
C HIS A 203 -4.46 8.56 3.60
N PRO A 204 -4.25 9.06 4.85
CA PRO A 204 -4.65 8.35 6.07
C PRO A 204 -6.12 7.96 6.14
N ALA A 205 -7.02 8.77 5.56
CA ALA A 205 -8.45 8.48 5.53
C ALA A 205 -8.88 7.39 4.51
N ALA A 206 -8.00 6.99 3.58
CA ALA A 206 -8.31 5.97 2.59
C ALA A 206 -8.59 4.64 3.28
N ARG A 207 -9.62 3.92 2.81
CA ARG A 207 -10.04 2.65 3.40
C ARG A 207 -9.51 1.51 2.54
N ILE A 208 -8.67 0.66 3.12
CA ILE A 208 -8.03 -0.45 2.43
C ILE A 208 -8.42 -1.75 3.13
N GLY A 209 -8.92 -2.71 2.34
CA GLY A 209 -9.27 -4.05 2.79
C GLY A 209 -8.05 -4.90 3.16
N ARG A 210 -8.22 -6.21 3.10
CA ARG A 210 -7.21 -7.22 3.46
C ARG A 210 -6.86 -8.15 2.31
N GLY A 211 -5.74 -8.86 2.42
CA GLY A 211 -5.20 -9.67 1.32
C GLY A 211 -4.73 -8.81 0.16
N ILE A 212 -4.15 -7.64 0.46
CA ILE A 212 -3.70 -6.66 -0.52
C ILE A 212 -2.30 -6.99 -0.98
N LEU A 213 -2.08 -6.96 -2.29
CA LEU A 213 -0.75 -6.99 -2.89
C LEU A 213 -0.50 -5.65 -3.58
N ILE A 214 0.46 -4.88 -3.08
CA ILE A 214 0.99 -3.70 -3.77
C ILE A 214 2.34 -4.10 -4.36
N ASP A 215 2.33 -4.60 -5.59
CA ASP A 215 3.51 -5.16 -6.25
C ASP A 215 4.37 -4.06 -6.88
N HIS A 216 5.68 -4.12 -6.63
CA HIS A 216 6.71 -3.11 -6.89
C HIS A 216 6.49 -1.73 -6.22
N ALA A 217 5.24 -1.30 -6.10
CA ALA A 217 4.70 -0.17 -5.32
C ALA A 217 5.15 1.25 -5.67
N THR A 218 6.31 1.43 -6.31
CA THR A 218 6.83 2.76 -6.65
C THR A 218 5.81 3.62 -7.40
N GLY A 219 5.52 4.82 -6.90
CA GLY A 219 4.61 5.77 -7.53
C GLY A 219 3.13 5.48 -7.31
N VAL A 220 2.77 4.55 -6.42
CA VAL A 220 1.35 4.34 -6.06
C VAL A 220 0.82 5.54 -5.28
N VAL A 221 -0.33 6.06 -5.71
CA VAL A 221 -1.03 7.20 -5.07
C VAL A 221 -2.49 6.82 -4.81
N ILE A 222 -2.95 6.89 -3.56
CA ILE A 222 -4.33 6.58 -3.16
C ILE A 222 -4.90 7.73 -2.34
N GLY A 223 -5.91 8.40 -2.89
CA GLY A 223 -6.47 9.61 -2.30
C GLY A 223 -7.46 9.40 -1.15
N GLU A 224 -7.80 10.50 -0.48
CA GLU A 224 -8.53 10.56 0.80
C GLU A 224 -9.79 9.71 0.88
N THR A 225 -10.64 9.75 -0.15
CA THR A 225 -11.97 9.11 -0.13
C THR A 225 -11.99 7.80 -0.91
N ALA A 226 -10.81 7.27 -1.25
CA ALA A 226 -10.70 6.01 -1.95
C ALA A 226 -11.10 4.86 -1.02
N VAL A 227 -11.76 3.87 -1.61
CA VAL A 227 -12.04 2.60 -0.94
C VAL A 227 -11.48 1.48 -1.80
N VAL A 228 -10.66 0.63 -1.20
CA VAL A 228 -10.08 -0.56 -1.82
C VAL A 228 -10.63 -1.78 -1.09
N GLY A 229 -11.30 -2.66 -1.82
CA GLY A 229 -11.83 -3.92 -1.30
C GLY A 229 -10.74 -4.93 -0.93
N ASN A 230 -11.16 -6.12 -0.52
CA ASN A 230 -10.27 -7.23 -0.17
C ASN A 230 -9.70 -7.90 -1.43
N ASN A 231 -8.55 -8.56 -1.30
CA ASN A 231 -7.92 -9.37 -2.34
C ASN A 231 -7.56 -8.59 -3.61
N VAL A 232 -7.29 -7.28 -3.48
CA VAL A 232 -6.91 -6.43 -4.61
C VAL A 232 -5.41 -6.51 -4.85
N CYS A 233 -5.03 -6.54 -6.13
CA CYS A 233 -3.64 -6.45 -6.57
C CYS A 233 -3.42 -5.12 -7.32
N ILE A 234 -2.45 -4.33 -6.86
CA ILE A 234 -2.10 -3.01 -7.39
C ILE A 234 -0.63 -3.02 -7.80
N LEU A 235 -0.35 -2.74 -9.06
CA LEU A 235 1.02 -2.66 -9.57
C LEU A 235 1.59 -1.24 -9.38
N HIS A 236 2.87 -1.06 -9.67
CA HIS A 236 3.53 0.24 -9.55
C HIS A 236 2.88 1.35 -10.39
N ASN A 237 3.09 2.60 -9.96
CA ASN A 237 2.64 3.82 -10.62
C ASN A 237 1.12 3.91 -10.85
N VAL A 238 0.34 3.22 -10.02
CA VAL A 238 -1.12 3.29 -10.04
C VAL A 238 -1.60 4.52 -9.25
N THR A 239 -2.52 5.29 -9.84
CA THR A 239 -3.18 6.41 -9.17
C THR A 239 -4.66 6.14 -8.98
N LEU A 240 -5.14 6.15 -7.74
CA LEU A 240 -6.54 6.21 -7.34
C LEU A 240 -6.87 7.64 -6.89
N GLY A 241 -7.08 8.52 -7.87
CA GLY A 241 -7.02 9.98 -7.70
C GLY A 241 -8.35 10.68 -7.91
N GLY A 242 -8.40 11.96 -7.55
CA GLY A 242 -9.51 12.85 -7.90
C GLY A 242 -9.34 13.49 -9.28
N THR A 243 -10.41 14.09 -9.79
CA THR A 243 -10.39 14.85 -11.07
C THR A 243 -10.13 16.35 -10.87
N GLY A 244 -10.02 16.82 -9.62
CA GLY A 244 -9.80 18.23 -9.27
C GLY A 244 -11.04 19.13 -9.33
N LYS A 245 -12.19 18.64 -9.79
CA LYS A 245 -13.43 19.43 -9.97
C LYS A 245 -14.54 19.14 -8.95
N ALA A 246 -14.35 18.13 -8.09
CA ALA A 246 -15.37 17.67 -7.15
C ALA A 246 -14.89 17.81 -5.70
N SER A 247 -15.75 18.37 -4.85
CA SER A 247 -15.61 18.34 -3.39
C SER A 247 -16.32 17.12 -2.79
N GLY A 248 -15.90 16.68 -1.61
CA GLY A 248 -16.49 15.52 -0.95
C GLY A 248 -15.95 14.20 -1.48
N ASP A 249 -16.83 13.22 -1.70
CA ASP A 249 -16.44 11.89 -2.19
C ASP A 249 -16.05 11.93 -3.68
N ARG A 250 -14.74 11.85 -3.93
CA ARG A 250 -14.13 12.23 -5.21
C ARG A 250 -13.07 11.25 -5.73
N HIS A 251 -12.86 10.14 -5.03
CA HIS A 251 -11.85 9.13 -5.37
C HIS A 251 -12.50 7.77 -5.64
N PRO A 252 -11.78 6.84 -6.30
CA PRO A 252 -12.35 5.58 -6.76
C PRO A 252 -12.83 4.63 -5.64
N LYS A 253 -13.76 3.75 -6.01
CA LYS A 253 -14.23 2.62 -5.21
C LYS A 253 -13.86 1.33 -5.93
N ILE A 254 -12.81 0.69 -5.46
CA ILE A 254 -12.28 -0.55 -6.03
C ILE A 254 -12.90 -1.74 -5.30
N GLY A 255 -13.58 -2.59 -6.05
CA GLY A 255 -14.22 -3.81 -5.57
C GLY A 255 -13.21 -4.89 -5.16
N HIS A 256 -13.73 -6.00 -4.66
CA HIS A 256 -12.96 -7.14 -4.20
C HIS A 256 -12.30 -7.87 -5.38
N GLY A 257 -11.09 -8.41 -5.19
CA GLY A 257 -10.44 -9.24 -6.20
C GLY A 257 -10.01 -8.51 -7.48
N VAL A 258 -10.02 -7.18 -7.48
CA VAL A 258 -9.64 -6.38 -8.65
C VAL A 258 -8.12 -6.45 -8.88
N LEU A 259 -7.72 -6.54 -10.14
CA LEU A 259 -6.33 -6.39 -10.58
C LEU A 259 -6.17 -5.06 -11.30
N ILE A 260 -5.24 -4.22 -10.83
CA ILE A 260 -4.92 -2.93 -11.45
C ILE A 260 -3.50 -2.96 -12.02
N GLY A 261 -3.41 -2.92 -13.35
CA GLY A 261 -2.16 -2.94 -14.10
C GLY A 261 -1.26 -1.74 -13.82
N ALA A 262 0.05 -1.93 -14.05
CA ALA A 262 1.06 -0.89 -13.84
C ALA A 262 0.76 0.42 -14.57
N GLY A 263 1.01 1.56 -13.95
CA GLY A 263 0.83 2.88 -14.58
C GLY A 263 -0.62 3.29 -14.82
N THR A 264 -1.59 2.59 -14.25
CA THR A 264 -3.02 2.90 -14.43
C THR A 264 -3.44 4.11 -13.60
N CYS A 265 -4.25 4.99 -14.18
CA CYS A 265 -4.93 6.07 -13.46
C CYS A 265 -6.44 5.84 -13.43
N VAL A 266 -7.01 5.67 -12.24
CA VAL A 266 -8.47 5.67 -12.01
C VAL A 266 -8.82 6.99 -11.35
N LEU A 267 -9.60 7.83 -12.04
CA LEU A 267 -9.81 9.22 -11.63
C LEU A 267 -11.29 9.54 -11.39
N GLY A 268 -11.57 10.15 -10.25
CA GLY A 268 -12.91 10.56 -9.84
C GLY A 268 -13.61 9.52 -8.95
N ASN A 269 -14.84 9.81 -8.57
CA ASN A 269 -15.68 8.87 -7.82
C ASN A 269 -16.26 7.79 -8.75
N VAL A 270 -15.37 6.94 -9.24
CA VAL A 270 -15.63 5.85 -10.18
C VAL A 270 -15.62 4.52 -9.45
N ARG A 271 -16.54 3.62 -9.81
CA ARG A 271 -16.61 2.26 -9.27
C ARG A 271 -15.94 1.27 -10.22
N VAL A 272 -15.02 0.47 -9.70
CA VAL A 272 -14.46 -0.69 -10.39
C VAL A 272 -15.01 -1.93 -9.69
N GLY A 273 -15.88 -2.67 -10.37
CA GLY A 273 -16.61 -3.79 -9.78
C GLY A 273 -15.72 -4.99 -9.46
N ASP A 274 -16.23 -5.88 -8.61
CA ASP A 274 -15.50 -7.04 -8.11
C ASP A 274 -14.93 -7.92 -9.24
N GLY A 275 -13.68 -8.37 -9.07
CA GLY A 275 -12.98 -9.23 -10.01
C GLY A 275 -12.68 -8.58 -11.36
N ALA A 276 -12.89 -7.28 -11.52
CA ALA A 276 -12.52 -6.57 -12.73
C ALA A 276 -10.99 -6.52 -12.90
N LYS A 277 -10.54 -6.40 -14.15
CA LYS A 277 -9.11 -6.29 -14.50
C LYS A 277 -8.90 -5.00 -15.29
N ILE A 278 -8.00 -4.15 -14.81
CA ILE A 278 -7.62 -2.92 -15.51
C ILE A 278 -6.24 -3.13 -16.12
N GLY A 279 -6.13 -3.00 -17.44
CA GLY A 279 -4.85 -3.18 -18.13
C GLY A 279 -3.86 -2.07 -17.79
N ALA A 280 -2.57 -2.37 -17.92
CA ALA A 280 -1.50 -1.40 -17.67
C ALA A 280 -1.65 -0.13 -18.53
N GLY A 281 -1.27 1.02 -17.98
CA GLY A 281 -1.30 2.32 -18.64
C GLY A 281 -2.70 2.86 -18.95
N SER A 282 -3.75 2.29 -18.37
CA SER A 282 -5.13 2.70 -18.66
C SER A 282 -5.53 3.97 -17.92
N ILE A 283 -6.42 4.78 -18.52
CA ILE A 283 -7.06 5.92 -17.85
C ILE A 283 -8.56 5.66 -17.70
N VAL A 284 -8.98 5.30 -16.49
CA VAL A 284 -10.36 4.95 -16.16
C VAL A 284 -11.10 6.18 -15.64
N LEU A 285 -12.09 6.62 -16.41
CA LEU A 285 -12.92 7.81 -16.12
C LEU A 285 -14.41 7.47 -15.94
N LYS A 286 -14.78 6.19 -16.08
CA LYS A 286 -16.15 5.69 -16.00
C LYS A 286 -16.16 4.36 -15.27
N ASP A 287 -17.31 4.04 -14.68
CA ASP A 287 -17.49 2.78 -13.94
C ASP A 287 -17.16 1.56 -14.80
N VAL A 288 -16.49 0.59 -14.18
CA VAL A 288 -16.12 -0.68 -14.78
C VAL A 288 -16.95 -1.77 -14.12
N PRO A 289 -17.81 -2.50 -14.87
CA PRO A 289 -18.64 -3.55 -14.28
C PRO A 289 -17.81 -4.69 -13.67
N PRO A 290 -18.36 -5.43 -12.68
CA PRO A 290 -17.69 -6.59 -12.10
C PRO A 290 -17.28 -7.63 -13.14
N ARG A 291 -16.13 -8.28 -12.93
CA ARG A 291 -15.61 -9.38 -13.76
C ARG A 291 -15.43 -9.03 -15.24
N THR A 292 -15.19 -7.75 -15.54
CA THR A 292 -14.86 -7.28 -16.89
C THR A 292 -13.42 -6.81 -16.98
N THR A 293 -12.90 -6.69 -18.20
CA THR A 293 -11.57 -6.14 -18.45
C THR A 293 -11.70 -4.78 -19.12
N ALA A 294 -11.01 -3.76 -18.59
CA ALA A 294 -10.96 -2.42 -19.19
C ALA A 294 -9.51 -2.04 -19.51
N VAL A 295 -9.26 -1.54 -20.72
CA VAL A 295 -7.92 -1.13 -21.18
C VAL A 295 -7.95 0.16 -21.98
N GLY A 296 -6.82 0.87 -22.02
CA GLY A 296 -6.57 2.00 -22.92
C GLY A 296 -6.74 3.38 -22.30
N ASN A 297 -6.50 4.41 -23.11
CA ASN A 297 -6.59 5.81 -22.72
C ASN A 297 -7.46 6.60 -23.73
N PRO A 298 -8.72 6.95 -23.38
CA PRO A 298 -9.45 6.55 -22.18
C PRO A 298 -9.85 5.06 -22.20
N ALA A 299 -9.98 4.44 -21.03
CA ALA A 299 -10.24 3.02 -20.91
C ALA A 299 -11.59 2.63 -21.53
N ARG A 300 -11.62 1.46 -22.17
CA ARG A 300 -12.81 0.83 -22.75
C ARG A 300 -12.85 -0.63 -22.35
N LEU A 301 -14.07 -1.17 -22.21
CA LEU A 301 -14.25 -2.59 -21.97
C LEU A 301 -13.77 -3.37 -23.19
N VAL A 302 -12.99 -4.42 -22.95
CA VAL A 302 -12.50 -5.35 -23.96
C VAL A 302 -12.95 -6.76 -23.60
N GLY A 303 -13.52 -7.46 -24.57
CA GLY A 303 -14.00 -8.83 -24.41
C GLY A 303 -15.40 -8.93 -23.81
N GLY A 304 -16.40 -9.17 -24.67
CA GLY A 304 -17.67 -9.76 -24.26
C GLY A 304 -17.48 -11.26 -24.03
N THR A 305 -18.03 -11.77 -22.93
CA THR A 305 -18.13 -13.21 -22.58
C THR A 305 -16.81 -13.97 -22.57
N VAL A 306 -16.06 -13.87 -21.47
CA VAL A 306 -15.29 -15.03 -21.00
C VAL A 306 -16.22 -15.84 -20.10
N PRO A 307 -16.44 -17.15 -20.34
CA PRO A 307 -17.24 -17.98 -19.46
C PRO A 307 -16.70 -17.88 -18.04
N TYR A 308 -17.62 -17.77 -17.09
CA TYR A 308 -17.45 -17.88 -15.65
C TYR A 308 -16.17 -18.62 -15.23
N LEU A 309 -15.07 -17.89 -15.02
CA LEU A 309 -13.95 -18.40 -14.25
C LEU A 309 -14.36 -18.30 -12.79
N GLN A 310 -14.87 -19.42 -12.27
CA GLN A 310 -14.96 -19.66 -10.83
C GLN A 310 -13.61 -19.37 -10.19
N SER A 311 -13.62 -18.49 -9.18
CA SER A 311 -12.64 -18.45 -8.10
C SER A 311 -11.17 -18.55 -8.48
N VAL A 312 -10.72 -17.91 -9.56
CA VAL A 312 -9.29 -17.68 -9.73
C VAL A 312 -9.00 -16.35 -9.02
N PRO A 313 -8.19 -16.33 -7.94
CA PRO A 313 -7.71 -15.08 -7.35
C PRO A 313 -7.00 -14.26 -8.43
N ALA A 314 -6.66 -13.00 -8.15
CA ALA A 314 -5.76 -12.23 -9.02
C ALA A 314 -4.35 -12.87 -9.01
N THR A 315 -4.20 -14.08 -9.54
CA THR A 315 -2.98 -14.86 -9.62
C THR A 315 -2.27 -14.47 -10.90
N SER A 316 -1.10 -13.85 -10.72
CA SER A 316 -0.02 -13.68 -11.69
C SER A 316 -0.35 -13.00 -13.02
N TYR A 317 0.38 -11.92 -13.31
CA TYR A 317 0.57 -11.39 -14.66
C TYR A 317 1.49 -12.32 -15.46
N THR A 318 1.10 -13.59 -15.66
CA THR A 318 1.78 -14.45 -16.63
C THR A 318 1.25 -14.15 -18.01
N ARG A 319 2.19 -13.98 -18.94
CA ARG A 319 2.05 -13.60 -20.35
C ARG A 319 1.20 -14.59 -21.16
N THR A 320 -0.10 -14.69 -20.92
CA THR A 320 -1.04 -15.42 -21.78
C THR A 320 -2.43 -14.79 -21.66
N GLY A 321 -2.84 -14.02 -22.67
CA GLY A 321 -4.24 -13.55 -22.75
C GLY A 321 -4.50 -12.15 -23.28
N LEU A 322 -3.52 -11.49 -23.92
CA LEU A 322 -3.90 -10.47 -24.90
C LEU A 322 -4.44 -11.23 -26.12
N PRO A 323 -5.69 -10.99 -26.57
CA PRO A 323 -6.14 -11.55 -27.84
C PRO A 323 -5.19 -11.04 -28.92
N ASP A 324 -4.68 -11.96 -29.75
CA ASP A 324 -3.92 -11.62 -30.94
C ASP A 324 -4.67 -10.53 -31.70
N ILE A 325 -4.08 -9.33 -31.74
CA ILE A 325 -4.46 -8.33 -32.73
C ILE A 325 -4.06 -8.98 -34.04
N LYS A 326 -5.01 -9.65 -34.68
CA LYS A 326 -4.87 -10.14 -36.05
C LYS A 326 -4.27 -8.99 -36.85
N GLN A 327 -3.04 -9.19 -37.31
CA GLN A 327 -2.41 -8.30 -38.28
C GLN A 327 -3.43 -8.13 -39.40
N CYS A 328 -3.99 -6.94 -39.50
CA CYS A 328 -4.79 -6.56 -40.65
C CYS A 328 -3.78 -6.42 -41.79
N SER A 329 -3.52 -7.53 -42.48
CA SER A 329 -2.82 -7.56 -43.76
C SER A 329 -3.69 -6.83 -44.77
N GLN A 330 -3.55 -5.51 -44.83
CA GLN A 330 -4.01 -4.72 -45.97
C GLN A 330 -2.86 -4.67 -46.97
N SER A 331 -3.07 -5.42 -48.05
CA SER A 331 -2.40 -5.26 -49.33
C SER A 331 -2.45 -3.80 -49.77
N ASN A 332 -1.29 -3.14 -49.84
CA ASN A 332 -1.15 -1.87 -50.55
C ASN A 332 -0.26 -2.10 -51.78
N SER A 333 -0.91 -2.30 -52.92
CA SER A 333 -0.32 -2.06 -54.23
C SER A 333 0.01 -0.56 -54.36
N PRO A 334 1.15 -0.17 -54.96
CA PRO A 334 1.48 1.25 -55.10
C PRO A 334 0.65 1.91 -56.21
N PRO A 335 0.11 3.12 -56.00
CA PRO A 335 -0.42 3.90 -57.11
C PRO A 335 0.75 4.52 -57.90
N THR A 336 0.73 4.25 -59.20
CA THR A 336 1.47 4.97 -60.23
C THR A 336 0.92 6.40 -60.35
N GLY A 337 1.81 7.41 -60.36
CA GLY A 337 1.40 8.79 -60.67
C GLY A 337 2.24 9.83 -59.93
N GLY A 338 3.15 10.49 -60.64
CA GLY A 338 4.14 11.39 -60.07
C GLY A 338 3.65 12.79 -59.68
N LYS A 339 4.49 13.48 -58.92
CA LYS A 339 4.96 14.86 -59.15
C LYS A 339 6.06 15.17 -58.13
N LEU A 340 7.27 15.44 -58.62
CA LEU A 340 8.40 15.91 -57.83
C LEU A 340 8.05 17.27 -57.20
N TYR A 341 8.20 17.38 -55.88
CA TYR A 341 8.37 18.67 -55.21
C TYR A 341 9.81 18.75 -54.66
N ARG A 342 10.55 19.74 -55.17
CA ARG A 342 11.90 20.13 -54.74
C ARG A 342 11.87 20.68 -53.32
N MET A 343 12.76 20.19 -52.46
CA MET A 343 13.15 20.82 -51.20
C MET A 343 14.13 21.98 -51.46
N PRO A 344 13.99 23.15 -50.82
CA PRO A 344 15.06 24.15 -50.81
C PRO A 344 16.09 23.85 -49.71
N SER A 345 17.35 24.04 -50.06
CA SER A 345 18.55 23.89 -49.26
C SER A 345 18.71 24.97 -48.18
N ARG A 346 19.37 24.55 -47.08
CA ARG A 346 19.83 25.35 -45.93
C ARG A 346 20.55 26.66 -46.30
N SER A 347 20.34 27.70 -45.50
CA SER A 347 21.33 28.77 -45.26
C SER A 347 21.50 29.01 -43.76
N ARG A 348 22.72 29.44 -43.41
CA ARG A 348 23.34 29.47 -42.08
C ARG A 348 22.91 30.67 -41.22
N SER A 349 23.22 30.52 -39.93
CA SER A 349 23.65 31.53 -38.94
C SER A 349 22.66 32.58 -38.44
N GLN A 350 22.37 32.56 -37.14
CA GLN A 350 22.78 33.65 -36.24
C GLN A 350 22.71 33.27 -34.76
N CYS A 351 23.59 33.93 -34.03
CA CYS A 351 23.97 33.81 -32.63
C CYS A 351 23.02 34.65 -31.73
N CYS A 352 22.82 34.24 -30.48
CA CYS A 352 22.60 35.07 -29.26
C CYS A 352 22.54 34.07 -28.09
N ARG A 353 23.50 34.06 -27.15
CA ARG A 353 23.52 34.84 -25.89
C ARG A 353 22.28 34.64 -25.02
#